data_AF-A0A0N9V1H4-F1
#
_entry.id   AF-A0A0N9V1H4-F1
#
_cell.length_a   1.000
_cell.length_b   1.000
_cell.length_c   1.000
_cell.angle_alpha   90.00
_cell.angle_beta   90.00
_cell.angle_gamma   90.00
#
_symmetry.space_group_name_H-M   'P 1'
#
loop_
_entity.id
_entity.type
_entity.pdbx_description
1 polymer ?
#
loop_
_entity_poly.entity_id
_entity_poly.type
_entity_poly.pdbx_seq_one_letter_code
_entity_poly.pdbx_strand_id
1 'polypeptide(L)'
;MKKWQETLAARLGLRIGGAMLLVLGWPVAVRLHCLVQTTPARDATSFTMLLAALTFICGSAGSALLFVGPGLWESVEVSERWQRLPDRD
;
A
#
# COMPACT_ATOMS: atom_id res chain seq x y z
N MET A 1 1.97 -23.86 -12.93
CA MET A 1 0.95 -23.43 -11.95
C MET A 1 0.05 -22.41 -12.63
N LYS A 2 -1.27 -22.63 -12.67
CA LYS A 2 -2.24 -21.76 -13.39
C LYS A 2 -2.04 -20.30 -12.96
N LYS A 3 -1.75 -19.43 -13.92
CA LYS A 3 -1.55 -17.98 -13.71
C LYS A 3 -2.88 -17.33 -13.28
N TRP A 4 -3.20 -17.42 -12.00
CA TRP A 4 -4.42 -16.84 -11.40
C TRP A 4 -4.47 -15.30 -11.55
N GLN A 5 -3.32 -14.69 -11.86
CA GLN A 5 -3.11 -13.26 -12.15
C GLN A 5 -3.66 -12.82 -13.52
N GLU A 6 -3.85 -13.74 -14.48
CA GLU A 6 -4.36 -13.41 -15.82
C GLU A 6 -5.89 -13.22 -15.82
N THR A 7 -6.59 -13.72 -14.81
CA THR A 7 -8.03 -13.54 -14.67
C THR A 7 -8.36 -12.07 -14.36
N LEU A 8 -9.14 -11.42 -15.22
CA LEU A 8 -9.69 -10.06 -15.03
C LEU A 8 -10.30 -9.85 -13.65
N ALA A 9 -10.84 -10.90 -13.03
CA ALA A 9 -11.34 -10.90 -11.66
C ALA A 9 -10.27 -10.56 -10.59
N ALA A 10 -9.03 -11.02 -10.75
CA ALA A 10 -7.93 -10.69 -9.85
C ALA A 10 -7.48 -9.22 -10.01
N ARG A 11 -7.48 -8.70 -11.26
CA ARG A 11 -7.24 -7.27 -11.54
C ARG A 11 -8.29 -6.37 -10.90
N LEU A 12 -9.56 -6.72 -11.05
CA LEU A 12 -10.66 -5.95 -10.48
C LEU A 12 -10.71 -6.07 -8.97
N GLY A 13 -10.54 -7.29 -8.43
CA GLY A 13 -10.54 -7.56 -7.00
C GLY A 13 -9.46 -6.78 -6.24
N LEU A 14 -8.25 -6.71 -6.77
CA LEU A 14 -7.17 -5.93 -6.14
C LEU A 14 -7.47 -4.43 -6.13
N ARG A 15 -7.98 -3.88 -7.24
CA ARG A 15 -8.31 -2.45 -7.33
C ARG A 15 -9.48 -2.08 -6.44
N ILE A 16 -10.52 -2.91 -6.40
CA ILE A 16 -11.67 -2.74 -5.51
C ILE A 16 -11.20 -2.85 -4.06
N GLY A 17 -10.31 -3.79 -3.73
CA GLY A 17 -9.69 -3.90 -2.42
C GLY A 17 -8.90 -2.65 -2.04
N GLY A 18 -8.09 -2.11 -2.95
CA GLY A 18 -7.36 -0.86 -2.74
C GLY A 18 -8.28 0.35 -2.55
N ALA A 19 -9.35 0.46 -3.34
CA ALA A 19 -10.38 1.50 -3.18
C ALA A 19 -11.07 1.40 -1.83
N MET A 20 -11.50 0.19 -1.44
CA MET A 20 -12.17 -0.05 -0.17
C MET A 20 -11.26 0.28 1.00
N LEU A 21 -9.97 -0.05 0.90
CA LEU A 21 -8.97 0.31 1.90
C LEU A 21 -8.89 1.84 2.05
N LEU A 22 -8.73 2.59 0.95
CA LEU A 22 -8.70 4.05 0.99
C LEU A 22 -9.97 4.67 1.58
N VAL A 23 -11.14 4.15 1.19
CA VAL A 23 -12.44 4.59 1.73
C VAL A 23 -12.52 4.36 3.24
N LEU A 24 -12.02 3.22 3.72
CA LEU A 24 -11.96 2.92 5.17
C LEU A 24 -10.87 3.72 5.90
N GLY A 25 -9.77 4.08 5.23
CA GLY A 25 -8.70 4.92 5.78
C GLY A 25 -9.06 6.41 5.84
N TRP A 26 -9.96 6.87 4.99
CA TRP A 26 -10.43 8.25 4.94
C TRP A 26 -10.89 8.81 6.30
N PRO A 27 -11.78 8.16 7.07
CA PRO A 27 -12.18 8.66 8.38
C PRO A 27 -11.02 8.77 9.37
N VAL A 28 -10.02 7.88 9.28
CA VAL A 28 -8.80 7.92 10.10
C VAL A 28 -7.97 9.16 9.76
N ALA A 29 -7.81 9.45 8.47
CA ALA A 29 -7.11 10.63 7.98
C ALA A 29 -7.81 11.94 8.41
N VAL A 30 -9.13 12.00 8.25
CA VAL A 30 -9.95 13.15 8.68
C VAL A 30 -9.83 13.35 10.18
N ARG A 31 -9.90 12.28 10.97
CA ARG A 31 -9.79 12.35 12.44
C ARG A 31 -8.40 12.85 12.86
N LEU A 32 -7.34 12.35 12.23
CA LEU A 32 -5.98 12.81 12.44
C LEU A 32 -5.83 14.29 12.08
N HIS A 33 -6.41 14.71 10.95
CA HIS A 33 -6.34 16.10 10.49
C HIS A 33 -7.03 17.06 11.47
N CYS A 34 -8.19 16.70 12.00
CA CYS A 34 -8.85 17.49 13.05
C CYS A 34 -7.97 17.56 14.31
N LEU A 35 -7.39 16.44 14.75
CA LEU A 35 -6.54 16.39 15.95
C LEU A 35 -5.27 17.25 15.80
N VAL A 36 -4.64 17.23 14.63
CA VAL A 36 -3.44 18.05 14.36
C VAL A 36 -3.76 19.55 14.36
N GLN A 37 -4.97 19.94 13.96
CA GLN A 37 -5.38 21.35 13.99
C GLN A 37 -5.70 21.86 15.40
N THR A 38 -6.15 20.98 16.29
CA THR A 38 -6.54 21.35 17.66
C THR A 38 -5.44 21.15 18.70
N THR A 39 -4.42 20.35 18.38
CA THR A 39 -3.39 19.94 19.34
C THR A 39 -2.02 20.47 18.91
N PRO A 40 -1.30 21.22 19.77
CA PRO A 40 0.05 21.66 19.46
C PRO A 40 0.99 20.45 19.29
N ALA A 41 1.92 20.53 18.34
CA ALA A 41 2.78 19.42 17.93
C ALA A 41 3.62 18.80 19.09
N ARG A 42 3.86 19.56 20.15
CA ARG A 42 4.57 19.11 21.36
C ARG A 42 3.77 18.09 22.17
N ASP A 43 2.43 18.11 22.06
CA ASP A 43 1.51 17.25 22.79
C ASP A 43 1.00 16.08 21.94
N ALA A 44 1.73 15.74 20.87
CA ALA A 44 1.41 14.64 19.99
C ALA A 44 1.37 13.31 20.78
N THR A 45 0.16 12.84 21.06
CA THR A 45 -0.07 11.62 21.83
C THR A 45 0.23 10.37 20.99
N SER A 46 0.56 9.24 21.63
CA SER A 46 0.78 7.94 20.96
C SER A 46 -0.39 7.52 20.07
N PHE A 47 -1.62 7.93 20.42
CA PHE A 47 -2.81 7.74 19.59
C PHE A 47 -2.69 8.45 18.24
N THR A 48 -2.20 9.69 18.22
CA THR A 48 -1.97 10.48 17.00
C THR A 48 -0.93 9.82 16.09
N MET A 49 0.13 9.26 16.67
CA MET A 49 1.12 8.47 15.91
C MET A 49 0.50 7.19 15.31
N LEU A 50 -0.33 6.47 16.06
CA LEU A 50 -1.04 5.29 15.56
C LEU A 50 -1.94 5.64 14.37
N LEU A 51 -2.69 6.74 14.47
CA LEU A 51 -3.55 7.23 13.38
C LEU A 51 -2.71 7.61 12.16
N ALA A 52 -1.56 8.27 12.35
CA ALA A 52 -0.65 8.60 11.26
C ALA A 52 -0.10 7.35 10.57
N ALA A 53 0.34 6.34 11.34
CA ALA A 53 0.82 5.08 10.80
C ALA A 53 -0.28 4.34 10.00
N LEU A 54 -1.50 4.26 10.55
CA LEU A 54 -2.64 3.67 9.87
C LEU A 54 -2.99 4.41 8.58
N THR A 55 -3.02 5.74 8.62
CA THR A 55 -3.30 6.57 7.45
C THR A 55 -2.23 6.36 6.37
N PHE A 56 -0.96 6.30 6.77
CA PHE A 56 0.15 6.06 5.86
C PHE A 56 0.10 4.66 5.23
N ILE A 57 -0.08 3.60 6.03
CA ILE A 57 -0.16 2.22 5.54
C ILE A 57 -1.36 2.08 4.60
N CYS A 58 -2.51 2.61 5.00
CA CYS A 58 -3.73 2.55 4.22
C CYS A 58 -3.60 3.30 2.89
N GLY A 59 -3.08 4.54 2.94
CA GLY A 59 -2.80 5.34 1.75
C GLY A 59 -1.82 4.66 0.80
N SER A 60 -0.72 4.12 1.34
CA SER A 60 0.35 3.49 0.55
C SER A 60 -0.10 2.17 -0.06
N ALA A 61 -0.63 1.26 0.76
CA ALA A 61 -1.11 -0.05 0.31
C ALA A 61 -2.32 0.10 -0.62
N GLY A 62 -3.28 0.97 -0.26
CA GLY A 62 -4.45 1.26 -1.07
C GLY A 62 -4.07 1.81 -2.45
N SER A 63 -3.13 2.76 -2.50
CA SER A 63 -2.62 3.30 -3.77
C SER A 63 -1.86 2.26 -4.58
N ALA A 64 -0.99 1.46 -3.95
CA ALA A 64 -0.27 0.38 -4.63
C ALA A 64 -1.23 -0.64 -5.25
N LEU A 65 -2.26 -1.06 -4.50
CA LEU A 65 -3.30 -1.98 -4.96
C LEU A 65 -4.18 -1.39 -6.06
N LEU A 66 -4.49 -0.10 -6.00
CA LEU A 66 -5.28 0.60 -7.02
C LEU A 66 -4.53 0.78 -8.34
N PHE A 67 -3.30 1.30 -8.28
CA PHE A 67 -2.56 1.69 -9.48
C PHE A 67 -1.72 0.55 -10.06
N VAL A 68 -0.96 -0.14 -9.22
CA VAL A 68 -0.08 -1.23 -9.67
C VAL A 68 -0.87 -2.53 -9.81
N GLY A 69 -1.78 -2.80 -8.88
CA GLY A 69 -2.66 -3.98 -8.92
C GLY A 69 -1.85 -5.28 -9.06
N PRO A 70 -2.18 -6.16 -10.01
CA PRO A 70 -1.45 -7.43 -10.18
C PRO A 70 -0.04 -7.29 -10.75
N GLY A 71 0.34 -6.12 -11.28
CA GLY A 71 1.72 -5.86 -11.72
C GLY A 71 2.73 -5.89 -10.56
N LEU A 72 2.25 -5.83 -9.31
CA LEU A 72 3.10 -5.94 -8.11
C LEU A 72 3.63 -7.36 -7.90
N TRP A 73 3.01 -8.35 -8.54
CA TRP A 73 3.44 -9.74 -8.54
C TRP A 73 4.01 -10.18 -9.89
N GLU A 74 4.21 -9.25 -10.82
CA GLU A 74 4.89 -9.52 -12.07
C GLU A 74 6.38 -9.66 -11.78
N SER A 75 7.00 -10.73 -12.28
CA SER A 75 8.43 -10.94 -12.10
C SER A 75 9.17 -9.84 -12.85
N VAL A 76 9.86 -8.98 -12.12
CA VAL A 76 10.72 -7.96 -12.72
C VAL A 76 11.91 -8.66 -13.34
N GLU A 77 12.05 -8.54 -14.66
CA GLU A 77 13.23 -9.03 -15.36
C GLU A 77 14.42 -8.14 -14.96
N VAL A 78 15.35 -8.72 -14.20
CA VAL A 78 16.56 -8.02 -13.78
C VAL A 78 17.51 -8.02 -14.96
N SER A 79 17.95 -6.83 -15.40
CA SER A 79 18.91 -6.70 -16.49
C SER A 79 20.14 -7.57 -16.25
N GLU A 80 20.69 -8.17 -17.30
CA GLU A 80 21.84 -9.09 -17.24
C GLU A 80 23.02 -8.55 -16.41
N ARG A 81 23.22 -7.22 -16.42
CA ARG A 81 24.25 -6.52 -15.64
C ARG A 81 24.18 -6.74 -14.12
N TRP A 82 22.98 -6.98 -13.57
CA TRP A 82 22.75 -7.15 -12.12
C TRP A 82 22.40 -8.58 -11.74
N GLN A 83 22.35 -9.48 -12.72
CA GLN A 83 22.09 -10.89 -12.48
C GLN A 83 23.36 -11.49 -11.88
N ARG A 84 23.37 -11.68 -10.55
CA ARG A 84 24.48 -12.38 -9.88
C ARG A 84 24.57 -13.77 -10.51
N LEU A 85 25.70 -14.07 -11.15
CA LEU A 85 25.97 -15.42 -11.62
C LEU A 85 25.86 -16.37 -10.42
N PRO A 86 25.17 -17.51 -10.55
CA PRO A 86 25.19 -18.51 -9.49
C PRO A 86 26.65 -18.95 -9.28
N ASP A 87 27.12 -18.86 -8.04
CA ASP A 87 28.39 -19.47 -7.64
C ASP A 87 28.31 -20.95 -7.99
N ARG A 88 29.20 -21.39 -8.90
CA ARG A 88 29.31 -22.78 -9.32
C ARG A 88 30.16 -23.50 -8.26
N ASP A 89 29.50 -24.19 -7.34
CA ASP A 89 30.11 -25.26 -6.56
C ASP A 89 30.02 -26.59 -7.32
#